data_AF-A0A8R1UXA9-F1
#
_entry.id   AF-A0A8R1UXA9-F1
#
_cell.length_a   1.000
_cell.length_b   1.000
_cell.length_c   1.000
_cell.angle_alpha   90.00
_cell.angle_beta   90.00
_cell.angle_gamma   90.00
#
_symmetry.space_group_name_H-M   'P 1'
#
loop_
_entity.id
_entity.type
_entity.pdbx_description
1 polymer ?
#
loop_
_entity_poly.entity_id
_entity_poly.type
_entity_poly.pdbx_seq_one_letter_code
_entity_poly.pdbx_strand_id
1 'polypeptide(L)'
;MQRILADKPGSKVNKKEVVEAVTILETPPMVISGIVGYIDTPNGPRPFKTVFAEQLSEDFRRRMIKNWYQKLLKHRNKKAHIMEVQLNGGSIADKVERAKERLEKQVLIDQVFAQDEMVDTIGVTRGKGFKGVTSRWHTKKLPRKTRKGLCKFTVVHYIMAFLINILPGRFYWRVAFEKITLKFIDTSSKFGH
;
A
#
# COMPACT_ATOMS: atom_id res chain seq x y z
N MET A 1 2.75 11.49 17.07
CA MET A 1 3.52 10.63 17.99
C MET A 1 2.58 10.20 19.09
N GLN A 2 2.64 8.93 19.51
CA GLN A 2 1.79 8.40 20.57
C GLN A 2 2.64 8.06 21.79
N ARG A 3 2.14 8.35 22.99
CA ARG A 3 2.71 7.86 24.24
C ARG A 3 2.05 6.54 24.59
N ILE A 4 2.85 5.51 24.80
CA ILE A 4 2.40 4.21 25.28
C ILE A 4 3.23 3.79 26.49
N LEU A 5 2.62 3.02 27.39
CA LEU A 5 3.34 2.33 28.44
C LEU A 5 3.99 1.09 27.82
N ALA A 6 5.31 0.95 27.92
CA ALA A 6 6.01 -0.18 27.30
C ALA A 6 5.92 -1.44 28.17
N ASP A 7 5.21 -2.45 27.67
CA ASP A 7 5.11 -3.78 28.29
C ASP A 7 6.09 -4.76 27.62
N LYS A 8 7.37 -4.57 27.91
CA LYS A 8 8.47 -5.40 27.38
C LYS A 8 9.31 -5.94 28.56
N PRO A 9 8.94 -7.10 29.13
CA PRO A 9 9.63 -7.65 30.29
C PRO A 9 11.13 -7.87 30.00
N GLY A 10 11.99 -7.50 30.94
CA GLY A 10 13.46 -7.58 30.80
C GLY A 10 14.14 -6.38 30.13
N SER A 11 13.39 -5.41 29.60
CA SER A 11 13.96 -4.18 29.05
C SER A 11 14.09 -3.07 30.12
N LYS A 12 15.09 -2.18 29.98
CA LYS A 12 15.26 -0.98 30.84
C LYS A 12 14.08 0.02 30.75
N VAL A 13 13.23 -0.19 29.74
CA VAL A 13 12.12 0.67 29.35
C VAL A 13 10.77 0.08 29.80
N ASN A 14 10.77 -1.11 30.43
CA ASN A 14 9.56 -1.74 30.91
C ASN A 14 8.84 -0.85 31.93
N LYS A 15 7.51 -0.70 31.77
CA LYS A 15 6.65 0.17 32.60
C LYS A 15 7.01 1.65 32.58
N LYS A 16 7.77 2.11 31.58
CA LYS A 16 8.04 3.54 31.34
C LYS A 16 7.28 4.01 30.12
N GLU A 17 6.96 5.30 30.10
CA GLU A 17 6.37 5.94 28.93
C GLU A 17 7.40 6.00 27.79
N VAL A 18 7.00 5.48 26.64
CA VAL A 18 7.76 5.55 25.39
C VAL A 18 6.98 6.37 24.39
N VAL A 19 7.70 7.22 23.66
CA VAL A 19 7.14 7.99 22.55
C VAL A 19 7.44 7.24 21.26
N GLU A 20 6.40 6.74 20.60
CA GLU A 20 6.52 6.05 19.32
C GLU A 20 5.94 6.92 18.18
N ALA A 21 6.59 6.84 17.01
CA ALA A 21 6.10 7.48 15.80
C ALA A 21 4.92 6.69 15.24
N VAL A 22 3.84 7.39 14.88
CA VAL A 22 2.61 6.79 14.33
C VAL A 22 2.25 7.51 13.04
N THR A 23 1.90 6.74 12.02
CA THR A 23 1.32 7.20 10.77
C THR A 23 -0.21 7.13 10.87
N ILE A 24 -0.89 8.24 10.54
CA ILE A 24 -2.36 8.30 10.51
C ILE A 24 -2.79 8.10 9.06
N LEU A 25 -3.62 7.08 8.83
CA LEU A 25 -4.22 6.81 7.54
C LEU A 25 -5.72 7.10 7.64
N GLU A 26 -6.21 7.96 6.75
CA GLU A 26 -7.65 8.18 6.60
C GLU A 26 -8.22 7.12 5.66
N THR A 27 -9.21 6.38 6.14
CA THR A 27 -9.80 5.25 5.41
C THR A 27 -11.30 5.46 5.27
N PRO A 28 -11.76 6.09 4.17
CA PRO A 28 -13.19 6.24 3.92
C PRO A 28 -13.85 4.86 3.74
N PRO A 29 -15.16 4.72 4.03
CA PRO A 29 -15.90 3.47 3.80
C PRO A 29 -15.77 3.00 2.34
N MET A 30 -15.49 1.71 2.15
CA MET A 30 -15.34 1.12 0.82
C MET A 30 -16.66 0.52 0.33
N VAL A 31 -16.98 0.63 -0.95
CA VAL A 31 -18.19 0.04 -1.55
C VAL A 31 -17.83 -1.15 -2.43
N ILE A 32 -18.47 -2.29 -2.21
CA ILE A 32 -18.27 -3.48 -3.06
C ILE A 32 -19.12 -3.34 -4.34
N SER A 33 -18.44 -3.24 -5.49
CA SER A 33 -19.09 -3.00 -6.78
C SER A 33 -19.24 -4.26 -7.65
N GLY A 34 -18.56 -5.36 -7.33
CA GLY A 34 -18.62 -6.60 -8.10
C GLY A 34 -17.78 -7.72 -7.51
N ILE A 35 -17.96 -8.92 -8.04
CA ILE A 35 -17.32 -10.17 -7.64
C ILE A 35 -16.58 -10.75 -8.83
N VAL A 36 -15.35 -11.22 -8.60
CA VAL A 36 -14.53 -11.89 -9.61
C VAL A 36 -14.33 -13.35 -9.19
N GLY A 37 -14.78 -14.28 -10.03
CA GLY A 37 -14.50 -15.71 -9.85
C GLY A 37 -13.19 -16.10 -10.52
N TYR A 38 -12.32 -16.81 -9.81
CA TYR A 38 -11.08 -17.37 -10.33
C TYR A 38 -11.18 -18.89 -10.43
N ILE A 39 -10.53 -19.46 -11.45
CA ILE A 39 -10.33 -20.91 -11.61
C ILE A 39 -8.83 -21.18 -11.66
N ASP A 40 -8.40 -22.21 -10.95
CA ASP A 40 -7.02 -22.68 -10.98
C ASP A 40 -6.75 -23.43 -12.29
N THR A 41 -5.80 -22.91 -13.08
CA THR A 41 -5.28 -23.59 -14.26
C THR A 41 -3.82 -23.99 -14.01
N PRO A 42 -3.24 -24.94 -14.76
CA PRO A 42 -1.85 -25.35 -14.58
C PRO A 42 -0.84 -24.19 -14.67
N ASN A 43 -1.20 -23.11 -15.38
CA ASN A 43 -0.38 -21.91 -15.56
C ASN A 43 -0.70 -20.81 -14.53
N GLY A 44 -1.50 -21.10 -13.51
CA GLY A 44 -1.93 -20.16 -12.47
C GLY A 44 -3.44 -19.85 -12.49
N PRO A 45 -3.92 -19.03 -11.56
CA PRO A 45 -5.33 -18.67 -11.47
C PRO A 45 -5.72 -17.76 -12.63
N ARG A 46 -6.79 -18.15 -13.35
CA ARG A 46 -7.36 -17.37 -14.45
C ARG A 46 -8.72 -16.82 -14.03
N PRO A 47 -9.06 -15.55 -14.36
CA PRO A 47 -10.40 -15.04 -14.13
C PRO A 47 -11.40 -15.81 -15.01
N PHE A 48 -12.45 -16.35 -14.38
CA PHE A 48 -13.52 -17.07 -15.05
C PHE A 48 -14.65 -16.13 -15.47
N LYS A 49 -15.26 -15.44 -14.50
CA LYS A 49 -16.34 -14.50 -14.75
C LYS A 49 -16.37 -13.41 -13.69
N THR A 50 -16.66 -12.19 -14.14
CA THR A 50 -16.93 -11.04 -13.29
C THR A 50 -18.43 -10.76 -13.28
N VAL A 51 -18.98 -10.58 -12.08
CA VAL A 51 -20.39 -10.23 -11.87
C VAL A 51 -20.40 -8.87 -11.20
N PHE A 52 -21.00 -7.87 -11.84
CA PHE A 52 -21.14 -6.54 -11.28
C PHE A 52 -22.50 -6.36 -10.60
N ALA A 53 -22.53 -5.41 -9.67
CA ALA A 53 -23.76 -4.90 -9.08
C ALA A 53 -24.66 -4.24 -10.15
N GLU A 54 -25.96 -4.21 -9.91
CA GLU A 54 -26.92 -3.59 -10.83
C GLU A 54 -26.77 -2.06 -10.80
N GLN A 55 -26.65 -1.50 -9.59
CA GLN A 55 -26.50 -0.06 -9.40
C GLN A 55 -25.04 0.34 -9.16
N LEU A 56 -24.33 0.60 -10.25
CA LEU A 56 -22.95 1.11 -10.19
C LEU A 56 -22.90 2.63 -9.99
N SER A 57 -22.08 3.08 -9.02
CA SER A 57 -21.83 4.51 -8.76
C SER A 57 -21.13 5.21 -9.93
N GLU A 58 -21.36 6.51 -10.10
CA GLU A 58 -20.71 7.29 -11.16
C GLU A 58 -19.18 7.28 -11.04
N ASP A 59 -18.65 7.33 -9.80
CA ASP A 59 -17.20 7.37 -9.57
C ASP A 59 -16.50 6.07 -9.98
N PHE A 60 -17.21 4.94 -9.88
CA PHE A 60 -16.78 3.66 -10.43
C PHE A 60 -16.78 3.67 -11.96
N ARG A 61 -17.87 4.16 -12.59
CA ARG A 61 -17.96 4.31 -14.06
C ARG A 61 -16.84 5.19 -14.63
N ARG A 62 -16.48 6.27 -13.93
CA ARG A 62 -15.38 7.18 -14.30
C ARG A 62 -14.00 6.51 -14.33
N ARG A 63 -13.81 5.42 -13.58
CA ARG A 63 -12.56 4.66 -13.59
C ARG A 63 -12.45 3.77 -14.83
N MET A 64 -13.55 3.21 -15.32
CA MET A 64 -13.58 2.37 -16.52
C MET A 64 -13.27 3.15 -17.80
N ILE A 65 -13.63 4.44 -17.85
CA ILE A 65 -13.41 5.29 -19.03
C ILE A 65 -12.09 6.05 -18.91
N LYS A 66 -11.17 5.86 -19.88
CA LYS A 66 -9.90 6.61 -19.92
C LYS A 66 -10.14 8.11 -20.11
N ASN A 67 -10.93 8.48 -21.13
CA ASN A 67 -11.19 9.86 -21.56
C ASN A 67 -12.56 10.38 -21.08
N TRP A 68 -12.77 10.43 -19.76
CA TRP A 68 -13.97 11.04 -19.19
C TRP A 68 -13.79 12.55 -19.02
N TYR A 69 -14.77 13.35 -19.49
CA TYR A 69 -14.72 14.81 -19.36
C TYR A 69 -14.77 15.21 -17.88
N GLN A 70 -13.65 15.71 -17.36
CA GLN A 70 -13.56 16.23 -16.00
C GLN A 70 -14.19 17.64 -15.96
N LYS A 71 -15.49 17.75 -15.67
CA LYS A 71 -16.06 19.04 -15.23
C LYS A 71 -15.27 19.59 -14.05
N LEU A 72 -15.17 20.90 -13.86
CA LEU A 72 -14.45 21.53 -12.74
C LEU A 72 -15.07 21.11 -11.39
N LEU A 73 -14.39 20.26 -10.59
CA LEU A 73 -14.72 20.03 -9.17
C LEU A 73 -13.44 20.20 -8.35
N LYS A 74 -13.58 20.54 -7.06
CA LYS A 74 -12.47 20.93 -6.17
C LYS A 74 -11.43 19.82 -5.88
N HIS A 75 -11.76 18.53 -6.06
CA HIS A 75 -10.80 17.42 -5.90
C HIS A 75 -10.07 17.06 -7.21
N ARG A 76 -8.74 16.94 -7.12
CA ARG A 76 -7.84 16.67 -8.25
C ARG A 76 -8.01 15.26 -8.83
N ASN A 77 -8.43 14.28 -8.04
CA ASN A 77 -8.73 12.91 -8.49
C ASN A 77 -10.19 12.56 -8.18
N LYS A 78 -10.94 12.15 -9.22
CA LYS A 78 -12.36 11.75 -9.15
C LYS A 78 -12.60 10.30 -9.53
N LYS A 79 -11.54 9.62 -9.93
CA LYS A 79 -11.61 8.21 -10.29
C LYS A 79 -11.47 7.44 -8.99
N ALA A 80 -12.44 6.58 -8.70
CA ALA A 80 -12.34 5.66 -7.59
C ALA A 80 -11.08 4.76 -7.75
N HIS A 81 -10.44 4.48 -6.63
CA HIS A 81 -9.40 3.46 -6.57
C HIS A 81 -10.08 2.10 -6.46
N ILE A 82 -9.92 1.26 -7.48
CA ILE A 82 -10.47 -0.10 -7.51
C ILE A 82 -9.36 -1.06 -7.12
N MET A 83 -9.66 -1.97 -6.20
CA MET A 83 -8.81 -3.09 -5.81
C MET A 83 -9.68 -4.32 -5.65
N GLU A 84 -9.10 -5.49 -5.96
CA GLU A 84 -9.72 -6.77 -5.73
C GLU A 84 -9.25 -7.30 -4.37
N VAL A 85 -10.20 -7.76 -3.55
CA VAL A 85 -9.93 -8.33 -2.23
C VAL A 85 -10.36 -9.78 -2.24
N GLN A 86 -9.45 -10.68 -1.91
CA GLN A 86 -9.74 -12.11 -1.81
C GLN A 86 -10.57 -12.40 -0.56
N LEU A 87 -11.64 -13.19 -0.72
CA LEU A 87 -12.41 -13.72 0.41
C LEU A 87 -11.81 -15.04 0.90
N ASN A 88 -11.42 -15.04 2.17
CA ASN A 88 -10.81 -16.18 2.86
C ASN A 88 -11.85 -16.90 3.75
N GLY A 89 -11.63 -18.21 3.98
CA GLY A 89 -12.48 -19.08 4.80
C GLY A 89 -13.73 -19.64 4.11
N GLY A 90 -14.30 -20.72 4.67
CA GLY A 90 -15.54 -21.36 4.21
C GLY A 90 -15.42 -22.15 2.89
N SER A 91 -16.55 -22.72 2.46
CA SER A 91 -16.66 -23.35 1.13
C SER A 91 -16.81 -22.30 0.02
N ILE A 92 -16.63 -22.69 -1.24
CA ILE A 92 -16.77 -21.78 -2.39
C ILE A 92 -18.19 -21.21 -2.47
N ALA A 93 -19.21 -22.02 -2.13
CA ALA A 93 -20.60 -21.59 -2.12
C ALA A 93 -20.84 -20.48 -1.11
N ASP A 94 -20.35 -20.66 0.13
CA ASP A 94 -20.52 -19.69 1.21
C ASP A 94 -19.83 -18.36 0.88
N LYS A 95 -18.66 -18.41 0.21
CA LYS A 95 -17.97 -17.20 -0.26
C LYS A 95 -18.80 -16.42 -1.26
N VAL A 96 -19.43 -17.11 -2.22
CA VAL A 96 -20.27 -16.48 -3.24
C VAL A 96 -21.52 -15.88 -2.60
N GLU A 97 -22.15 -16.58 -1.65
CA GLU A 97 -23.31 -16.08 -0.93
C GLU A 97 -22.97 -14.84 -0.09
N ARG A 98 -21.90 -14.91 0.70
CA ARG A 98 -21.39 -13.78 1.50
C ARG A 98 -21.03 -12.57 0.63
N ALA A 99 -20.43 -12.82 -0.53
CA ALA A 99 -20.08 -11.76 -1.47
C ALA A 99 -21.33 -11.09 -2.06
N LYS A 100 -22.35 -11.89 -2.43
CA LYS A 100 -23.63 -11.39 -2.94
C LYS A 100 -24.36 -10.54 -1.91
N GLU A 101 -24.41 -10.98 -0.66
CA GLU A 101 -25.09 -10.26 0.42
C GLU A 101 -24.47 -8.87 0.70
N ARG A 102 -23.17 -8.73 0.46
CA ARG A 102 -22.40 -7.50 0.68
C ARG A 102 -22.23 -6.64 -0.58
N LEU A 103 -22.82 -7.03 -1.72
CA LEU A 103 -22.87 -6.18 -2.91
C LEU A 103 -23.58 -4.86 -2.59
N GLU A 104 -23.06 -3.75 -3.14
CA GLU A 104 -23.58 -2.38 -2.99
C GLU A 104 -23.53 -1.80 -1.56
N LYS A 105 -23.23 -2.61 -0.56
CA LYS A 105 -23.08 -2.17 0.83
C LYS A 105 -21.71 -1.55 1.08
N GLN A 106 -21.68 -0.62 2.03
CA GLN A 106 -20.45 -0.03 2.53
C GLN A 106 -19.79 -0.98 3.55
N VAL A 107 -18.47 -1.14 3.41
CA VAL A 107 -17.61 -1.89 4.31
C VAL A 107 -16.73 -0.90 5.05
N LEU A 108 -16.89 -0.89 6.37
CA LEU A 108 -16.05 -0.13 7.30
C LEU A 108 -14.77 -0.92 7.60
N ILE A 109 -13.71 -0.20 7.93
CA ILE A 109 -12.41 -0.81 8.21
C ILE A 109 -12.41 -1.67 9.47
N ASP A 110 -13.23 -1.28 10.46
CA ASP A 110 -13.40 -2.00 11.73
C ASP A 110 -14.00 -3.40 11.55
N GLN A 111 -14.70 -3.65 10.44
CA GLN A 111 -15.23 -4.97 10.11
C GLN A 111 -14.18 -5.88 9.45
N VAL A 112 -13.06 -5.32 8.99
CA VAL A 112 -12.04 -6.02 8.20
C VAL A 112 -10.81 -6.32 9.03
N PHE A 113 -10.34 -5.36 9.84
CA PHE A 113 -9.13 -5.49 10.65
C PHE A 113 -9.46 -5.41 12.13
N ALA A 114 -8.79 -6.23 12.94
CA ALA A 114 -8.87 -6.13 14.39
C ALA A 114 -7.89 -5.09 14.93
N GLN A 115 -8.17 -4.57 16.12
CA GLN A 115 -7.24 -3.68 16.82
C GLN A 115 -5.97 -4.46 17.21
N ASP A 116 -4.81 -3.80 17.11
CA ASP A 116 -3.48 -4.38 17.44
C ASP A 116 -3.10 -5.63 16.61
N GLU A 117 -3.75 -5.85 15.47
CA GLU A 117 -3.37 -6.87 14.48
C GLU A 117 -2.15 -6.43 13.66
N MET A 118 -1.26 -7.36 13.32
CA MET A 118 -0.16 -7.10 12.42
C MET A 118 -0.67 -7.01 10.98
N VAL A 119 -0.57 -5.83 10.38
CA VAL A 119 -1.06 -5.56 9.02
C VAL A 119 0.08 -5.14 8.10
N ASP A 120 0.04 -5.63 6.86
CA ASP A 120 0.99 -5.27 5.82
C ASP A 120 0.60 -3.97 5.13
N THR A 121 1.57 -3.08 4.93
CA THR A 121 1.36 -1.84 4.17
C THR A 121 2.00 -1.96 2.79
N ILE A 122 1.16 -1.90 1.76
CA ILE A 122 1.58 -1.91 0.36
C ILE A 122 1.43 -0.50 -0.20
N GLY A 123 2.50 0.03 -0.79
CA GLY A 123 2.47 1.38 -1.35
C GLY A 123 3.58 1.67 -2.34
N VAL A 124 3.39 2.76 -3.08
CA VAL A 124 4.43 3.32 -3.95
C VAL A 124 5.23 4.34 -3.14
N THR A 125 6.54 4.15 -3.11
CA THR A 125 7.44 5.08 -2.41
C THR A 125 7.49 6.45 -3.07
N ARG A 126 7.79 7.48 -2.27
CA ARG A 126 7.96 8.85 -2.79
C ARG A 126 9.07 8.89 -3.85
N GLY A 127 8.70 9.31 -5.05
CA GLY A 127 9.64 9.55 -6.14
C GLY A 127 10.65 10.62 -5.81
N LYS A 128 11.94 10.30 -5.93
CA LYS A 128 13.04 11.25 -5.76
C LYS A 128 13.66 11.70 -7.09
N GLY A 129 13.04 11.36 -8.23
CA GLY A 129 13.56 11.64 -9.57
C GLY A 129 14.81 10.82 -9.90
N PHE A 130 15.59 11.28 -10.88
CA PHE A 130 16.88 10.66 -11.22
C PHE A 130 17.90 10.98 -10.13
N LYS A 131 18.41 9.94 -9.45
CA LYS A 131 19.42 10.07 -8.40
C LYS A 131 20.73 9.43 -8.82
N GLY A 132 21.83 10.15 -8.61
CA GLY A 132 23.18 9.62 -8.81
C GLY A 132 23.50 8.51 -7.81
N VAL A 133 24.50 7.68 -8.18
CA VAL A 133 24.86 6.44 -7.49
C VAL A 133 25.07 6.63 -5.98
N THR A 134 25.86 7.62 -5.57
CA THR A 134 26.16 7.91 -4.16
C THR A 134 24.89 8.18 -3.33
N SER A 135 23.95 8.97 -3.84
CA SER A 135 22.71 9.29 -3.11
C SER A 135 21.69 8.16 -3.11
N ARG A 136 21.80 7.22 -4.06
CA ARG A 136 20.84 6.12 -4.25
C ARG A 136 21.24 4.89 -3.45
N TRP A 137 22.54 4.58 -3.48
CA TRP A 137 23.12 3.36 -2.92
C TRP A 137 24.01 3.64 -1.71
N HIS A 138 24.09 4.90 -1.26
CA HIS A 138 24.89 5.34 -0.11
C HIS A 138 26.37 4.95 -0.22
N THR A 139 26.91 4.89 -1.45
CA THR A 139 28.33 4.57 -1.66
C THR A 139 29.22 5.70 -1.15
N LYS A 140 30.45 5.35 -0.72
CA LYS A 140 31.45 6.34 -0.32
C LYS A 140 31.78 7.27 -1.49
N LYS A 141 31.81 8.58 -1.25
CA LYS A 141 32.26 9.57 -2.24
C LYS A 141 33.76 9.39 -2.51
N LEU A 142 34.17 9.66 -3.74
CA LEU A 142 35.59 9.61 -4.11
C LEU A 142 36.38 10.76 -3.46
N PRO A 143 37.72 10.62 -3.36
CA PRO A 143 38.60 11.68 -2.86
C PRO A 143 38.46 12.97 -3.67
N ARG A 144 38.52 14.14 -3.00
CA ARG A 144 38.22 15.47 -3.57
C ARG A 144 38.90 15.77 -4.92
N LYS A 145 40.09 15.25 -5.18
CA LYS A 145 40.92 15.55 -6.37
C LYS A 145 40.79 14.50 -7.50
N THR A 146 39.58 13.99 -7.77
CA THR A 146 39.34 13.13 -8.95
C THR A 146 39.02 13.93 -10.21
N ARG A 147 39.62 13.57 -11.35
CA ARG A 147 39.43 14.25 -12.66
C ARG A 147 37.99 14.25 -13.18
N LYS A 148 37.21 13.20 -12.92
CA LYS A 148 35.87 13.00 -13.53
C LYS A 148 34.70 13.17 -12.54
N GLY A 149 34.93 13.85 -11.41
CA GLY A 149 33.92 14.13 -10.39
C GLY A 149 33.78 13.02 -9.32
N LEU A 150 33.15 13.40 -8.21
CA LEU A 150 33.29 12.71 -6.92
C LEU A 150 32.16 11.71 -6.59
N CYS A 151 30.97 11.93 -7.15
CA CYS A 151 29.77 11.14 -6.86
C CYS A 151 29.59 9.99 -7.86
N LYS A 152 30.67 9.26 -8.13
CA LYS A 152 30.74 8.12 -9.07
C LYS A 152 31.26 6.89 -8.34
N PHE A 153 30.91 5.71 -8.86
CA PHE A 153 31.47 4.45 -8.41
C PHE A 153 32.67 4.07 -9.28
N THR A 154 33.76 3.67 -8.66
CA THR A 154 34.93 3.11 -9.34
C THR A 154 35.20 1.72 -8.78
N VAL A 155 35.34 0.74 -9.66
CA VAL A 155 35.72 -0.62 -9.28
C VAL A 155 37.22 -0.62 -8.95
N VAL A 156 37.60 -1.17 -7.79
CA VAL A 156 39.01 -1.21 -7.35
C VAL A 156 39.68 -2.56 -7.61
N HIS A 157 38.94 -3.61 -8.00
CA HIS A 157 39.51 -4.91 -8.40
C HIS A 157 38.60 -5.63 -9.41
N TYR A 158 39.19 -6.19 -10.47
CA TYR A 158 38.53 -6.96 -11.56
C TYR A 158 38.09 -8.37 -11.12
N ILE A 159 37.55 -8.53 -9.91
CA ILE A 159 37.01 -9.81 -9.46
C ILE A 159 35.50 -9.59 -9.26
N MET A 160 34.71 -10.19 -10.16
CA MET A 160 33.24 -10.14 -10.22
C MET A 160 32.61 -8.89 -10.86
N ALA A 161 32.94 -8.63 -12.13
CA ALA A 161 32.02 -7.92 -13.02
C ALA A 161 30.92 -8.87 -13.54
N PHE A 162 30.17 -9.50 -12.63
CA PHE A 162 29.00 -10.30 -12.99
C PHE A 162 27.90 -10.00 -11.96
N LEU A 163 26.76 -9.52 -12.45
CA LEU A 163 25.43 -9.40 -11.82
C LEU A 163 24.95 -8.17 -11.02
N ILE A 164 25.78 -7.21 -10.56
CA ILE A 164 25.22 -6.01 -9.87
C ILE A 164 25.70 -4.72 -10.53
N ASN A 165 25.14 -4.41 -11.70
CA ASN A 165 25.30 -3.09 -12.29
C ASN A 165 24.50 -2.07 -11.46
N ILE A 166 25.21 -1.32 -10.62
CA ILE A 166 24.67 -0.22 -9.80
C ILE A 166 24.31 0.97 -10.72
N LEU A 167 23.19 0.84 -11.43
CA LEU A 167 22.70 1.87 -12.34
C LEU A 167 21.84 2.92 -11.60
N PRO A 168 21.78 4.16 -12.11
CA PRO A 168 20.75 5.10 -11.71
C PRO A 168 19.38 4.60 -12.21
N GLY A 169 18.30 4.96 -11.55
CA GLY A 169 16.99 4.41 -11.90
C GLY A 169 15.84 5.10 -11.20
N ARG A 170 14.63 4.60 -11.48
CA ARG A 170 13.34 5.24 -11.17
C ARG A 170 12.54 4.43 -10.14
N PHE A 171 11.30 4.86 -9.91
CA PHE A 171 10.34 4.41 -8.89
C PHE A 171 10.33 2.90 -8.62
N TYR A 172 10.06 2.54 -7.35
CA TYR A 172 9.94 1.15 -6.89
C TYR A 172 8.65 0.93 -6.12
N TRP A 173 7.99 -0.18 -6.44
CA TRP A 173 7.02 -0.82 -5.57
C TRP A 173 7.74 -1.45 -4.38
N ARG A 174 7.22 -1.24 -3.17
CA ARG A 174 7.73 -1.90 -1.96
C ARG A 174 6.56 -2.50 -1.19
N VAL A 175 6.81 -3.69 -0.66
CA VAL A 175 6.00 -4.32 0.37
C VAL A 175 6.82 -4.25 1.64
N ALA A 176 6.24 -3.65 2.69
CA ALA A 176 6.86 -3.58 4.00
C ALA A 176 6.00 -4.39 4.98
N PHE A 177 6.61 -5.39 5.60
CA PHE A 177 6.04 -6.13 6.70
C PHE A 177 6.41 -5.37 7.98
N GLU A 178 5.48 -4.57 8.50
CA GLU A 178 5.70 -3.81 9.72
C GLU A 178 4.72 -4.31 10.79
N LYS A 179 5.21 -4.47 12.04
CA LYS A 179 4.33 -4.63 13.19
C LYS A 179 3.67 -3.29 13.48
N ILE A 180 2.56 -3.01 12.81
CA ILE A 180 1.79 -1.80 13.03
C ILE A 180 0.68 -2.13 14.02
N THR A 181 0.68 -1.49 15.17
CA THR A 181 -0.49 -1.51 16.08
C THR A 181 -1.52 -0.52 15.54
N LEU A 182 -2.59 -1.03 14.92
CA LEU A 182 -3.68 -0.18 14.45
C LEU A 182 -4.50 0.34 15.63
N LYS A 183 -4.75 1.65 15.63
CA LYS A 183 -5.72 2.29 16.54
C LYS A 183 -6.75 3.02 15.71
N PHE A 184 -7.99 2.55 15.79
CA PHE A 184 -9.11 3.19 15.12
C PHE A 184 -9.49 4.46 15.90
N ILE A 185 -9.57 5.58 15.18
CA ILE A 185 -10.03 6.85 15.72
C ILE A 185 -11.23 7.24 14.86
N ASP A 186 -12.41 7.21 15.45
CA ASP A 186 -13.64 7.56 14.74
C ASP A 186 -13.72 9.10 14.57
N THR A 187 -13.28 9.59 13.41
CA THR A 187 -13.24 11.03 13.10
C THR A 187 -14.62 11.60 12.75
N SER A 188 -15.63 10.74 12.57
CA SER A 188 -17.02 11.10 12.30
C SER A 188 -17.62 12.02 13.38
N SER A 189 -17.13 11.94 14.62
CA SER A 189 -17.59 12.78 15.75
C SER A 189 -16.97 14.18 15.81
N LYS A 190 -15.84 14.44 15.14
CA LYS A 190 -15.11 15.72 15.23
C LYS A 190 -15.26 16.64 14.02
N PHE A 191 -15.56 16.07 12.86
CA PHE A 191 -15.89 16.83 11.66
C PHE A 191 -17.33 16.51 11.29
N GLY A 192 -18.26 17.16 11.99
CA GLY A 192 -19.67 17.19 11.56
C GLY A 192 -19.73 17.73 10.14
N HIS A 193 -20.29 16.92 9.25
CA HIS A 193 -20.92 17.43 8.04
C HIS A 193 -22.27 18.04 8.40
#